data_AF-A0A9D7YDC9-F1
#
_entry.id   AF-A0A9D7YDC9-F1
#
_cell.length_a   1.000
_cell.length_b   1.000
_cell.length_c   1.000
_cell.angle_alpha   90.00
_cell.angle_beta   90.00
_cell.angle_gamma   90.00
#
_symmetry.space_group_name_H-M   'P 1'
#
loop_
_entity.id
_entity.type
_entity.pdbx_description
1 polymer ?
#
loop_
_entity_poly.entity_id
_entity_poly.type
_entity_poly.pdbx_seq_one_letter_code
_entity_poly.pdbx_strand_id
1 'polypeptide(L)'
;MSGSPGANRSATVYIAMSKPALATAGVFANRLRGGGIEIDGRIEERRTPVNARFLAQFRRPFVDFASVVNKRSDNYLAEHVFKMVGAACGDHSTTAARAKRAMLEVLDSLRVDRNNCSFNDGSGLSRRNLVCAATEVGLLRQIHKQEWGQEYRSTLAVGAYDGTIRRRMHGSPAANNVTAKTGTLRNVSALAGYVTTRDGELLAFSFISNGPSVGSFKGMENLAAMALASFSYKQPVPIPQDILPTPADTVDEITTDSE
;
A
#
# COMPACT_ATOMS: atom_id res chain seq x y z
N MET A 1 -24.82 13.41 9.74
CA MET A 1 -24.21 14.76 9.77
C MET A 1 -25.34 15.75 9.93
N SER A 2 -25.35 16.57 10.98
CA SER A 2 -26.29 17.68 11.12
C SER A 2 -25.55 19.00 10.88
N GLY A 3 -26.16 19.90 10.10
CA GLY A 3 -25.61 21.20 9.74
C GLY A 3 -26.12 21.65 8.37
N SER A 4 -26.50 22.92 8.24
CA SER A 4 -26.87 23.53 6.95
C SER A 4 -25.66 24.21 6.33
N PRO A 5 -25.39 24.03 5.02
CA PRO A 5 -24.44 24.88 4.32
C PRO A 5 -24.90 26.34 4.39
N GLY A 6 -23.96 27.26 4.62
CA GLY A 6 -24.25 28.70 4.56
C GLY A 6 -24.75 29.11 3.18
N ALA A 7 -25.47 30.24 3.09
CA ALA A 7 -25.99 30.76 1.83
C ALA A 7 -24.90 30.81 0.74
N ASN A 8 -25.26 30.40 -0.49
CA ASN A 8 -24.34 30.29 -1.62
C ASN A 8 -23.16 29.31 -1.45
N ARG A 9 -23.26 28.32 -0.56
CA ARG A 9 -22.29 27.22 -0.47
C ARG A 9 -22.94 25.88 -0.79
N SER A 10 -22.30 25.09 -1.64
CA SER A 10 -22.61 23.67 -1.83
C SER A 10 -21.81 22.82 -0.83
N ALA A 11 -22.43 21.78 -0.29
CA ALA A 11 -21.72 20.74 0.45
C ALA A 11 -21.75 19.43 -0.35
N THR A 12 -20.59 18.78 -0.46
CA THR A 12 -20.52 17.42 -1.00
C THR A 12 -20.50 16.45 0.17
N VAL A 13 -21.46 15.53 0.21
CA VAL A 13 -21.52 14.45 1.21
C VAL A 13 -21.22 13.14 0.51
N TYR A 14 -20.24 12.41 1.03
CA TYR A 14 -19.96 11.04 0.60
C TYR A 14 -20.71 10.10 1.52
N ILE A 15 -21.57 9.25 0.94
CA ILE A 15 -22.38 8.28 1.69
C ILE A 15 -21.90 6.88 1.29
N ALA A 16 -21.68 6.02 2.28
CA ALA A 16 -21.39 4.62 2.03
C ALA A 16 -22.62 3.95 1.39
N MET A 17 -22.41 3.28 0.27
CA MET A 17 -23.47 2.53 -0.39
C MET A 17 -23.78 1.27 0.42
N SER A 18 -24.97 1.22 1.03
CA SER A 18 -25.34 0.14 1.94
C SER A 18 -25.55 -1.21 1.24
N LYS A 19 -26.02 -1.19 -0.02
CA LYS A 19 -26.24 -2.40 -0.84
C LYS A 19 -25.60 -2.26 -2.23
N PRO A 20 -24.26 -2.38 -2.36
CA PRO A 20 -23.56 -2.16 -3.62
C PRO A 20 -24.00 -3.09 -4.77
N ALA A 21 -24.33 -4.34 -4.46
CA ALA A 21 -24.81 -5.31 -5.46
C ALA A 21 -26.14 -4.86 -6.08
N LEU A 22 -27.12 -4.47 -5.25
CA LEU A 22 -28.42 -3.99 -5.74
C LEU A 22 -28.31 -2.65 -6.47
N ALA A 23 -27.47 -1.72 -5.99
CA ALA A 23 -27.23 -0.47 -6.70
C ALA A 23 -26.62 -0.71 -8.10
N THR A 24 -25.64 -1.61 -8.19
CA THR A 24 -25.04 -2.02 -9.47
C THR A 24 -26.08 -2.65 -10.40
N ALA A 25 -26.89 -3.58 -9.88
CA ALA A 25 -27.96 -4.22 -10.65
C ALA A 25 -29.01 -3.21 -11.14
N GLY A 26 -29.35 -2.21 -10.32
CA GLY A 26 -30.25 -1.12 -10.70
C GLY A 26 -29.70 -0.23 -11.80
N VAL A 27 -28.43 0.17 -11.71
CA VAL A 27 -27.76 0.92 -12.79
C VAL A 27 -27.69 0.10 -14.07
N PHE A 28 -27.37 -1.19 -13.96
CA PHE A 28 -27.30 -2.09 -15.12
C PHE A 28 -28.67 -2.25 -15.80
N ALA A 29 -29.73 -2.47 -15.04
CA ALA A 29 -31.09 -2.54 -15.56
C ALA A 29 -31.52 -1.25 -16.27
N ASN A 30 -31.19 -0.08 -15.69
CA ASN A 30 -31.46 1.21 -16.33
C ASN A 30 -30.71 1.39 -17.65
N ARG A 31 -29.46 0.90 -17.74
CA ARG A 31 -28.67 0.95 -18.98
C ARG A 31 -29.21 0.03 -20.06
N LEU A 32 -29.67 -1.18 -19.70
CA LEU A 32 -30.32 -2.11 -20.63
C LEU A 32 -31.60 -1.52 -21.20
N ARG A 33 -32.48 -0.94 -20.36
CA ARG A 33 -33.69 -0.26 -20.80
C ARG A 33 -33.40 0.93 -21.73
N GLY A 34 -32.40 1.74 -21.37
CA GLY A 34 -31.95 2.83 -22.24
C GLY A 34 -31.39 2.37 -23.59
N GLY A 35 -30.95 1.11 -23.68
CA GLY A 35 -30.54 0.45 -24.91
C GLY A 35 -31.66 -0.30 -25.65
N GLY A 36 -32.93 -0.15 -25.22
CA GLY A 36 -34.09 -0.80 -25.86
C GLY A 36 -34.36 -2.24 -25.41
N ILE A 37 -33.72 -2.72 -24.33
CA ILE A 37 -33.99 -4.05 -23.78
C ILE A 37 -35.01 -3.93 -22.65
N GLU A 38 -36.19 -4.52 -22.85
CA GLU A 38 -37.23 -4.58 -21.83
C GLU A 38 -36.86 -5.54 -20.69
N ILE A 39 -37.22 -5.17 -19.46
CA ILE A 39 -36.96 -5.95 -18.24
C ILE A 39 -38.23 -5.96 -17.41
N ASP A 40 -38.96 -7.07 -17.49
CA ASP A 40 -40.26 -7.28 -16.83
C ASP A 40 -40.12 -7.85 -15.40
N GLY A 41 -38.91 -8.27 -15.03
CA GLY A 41 -38.59 -8.83 -13.71
C GLY A 41 -38.21 -7.78 -12.66
N ARG A 42 -38.06 -8.24 -11.40
CA ARG A 42 -37.57 -7.44 -10.28
C ARG A 42 -36.06 -7.55 -10.12
N ILE A 43 -35.43 -6.47 -9.64
CA ILE A 43 -34.02 -6.46 -9.26
C ILE A 43 -33.88 -7.05 -7.85
N GLU A 44 -33.20 -8.19 -7.74
CA GLU A 44 -33.02 -8.91 -6.49
C GLU A 44 -31.60 -9.49 -6.39
N GLU A 45 -31.12 -9.70 -5.17
CA GLU A 45 -29.87 -10.40 -4.90
C GLU A 45 -30.18 -11.88 -4.65
N ARG A 46 -29.68 -12.76 -5.53
CA ARG A 46 -29.87 -14.21 -5.44
C ARG A 46 -28.61 -14.96 -5.87
N ARG A 47 -28.51 -16.22 -5.45
CA ARG A 47 -27.47 -17.13 -5.94
C ARG A 47 -27.76 -17.51 -7.39
N THR A 48 -26.74 -17.45 -8.25
CA THR A 48 -26.86 -17.86 -9.66
C THR A 48 -27.29 -19.33 -9.76
N PRO A 49 -28.34 -19.66 -10.53
CA PRO A 49 -28.75 -21.03 -10.77
C PRO A 49 -27.66 -21.87 -11.46
N VAL A 50 -27.60 -23.16 -11.16
CA VAL A 50 -26.57 -24.09 -11.70
C VAL A 50 -26.67 -24.22 -13.23
N ASN A 51 -27.87 -24.08 -13.77
CA ASN A 51 -28.17 -24.16 -15.21
C ASN A 51 -28.18 -22.79 -15.91
N ALA A 52 -27.63 -21.75 -15.29
CA ALA A 52 -27.56 -20.42 -15.91
C ALA A 52 -26.68 -20.45 -17.16
N ARG A 53 -27.17 -19.86 -18.26
CA ARG A 53 -26.38 -19.67 -19.49
C ARG A 53 -25.45 -18.48 -19.33
N PHE A 54 -24.15 -18.69 -19.58
CA PHE A 54 -23.19 -17.60 -19.67
C PHE A 54 -23.47 -16.73 -20.91
N LEU A 55 -23.58 -15.41 -20.71
CA LEU A 55 -23.83 -14.45 -21.79
C LEU A 55 -22.58 -13.61 -22.09
N ALA A 56 -22.01 -12.99 -21.07
CA ALA A 56 -20.87 -12.09 -21.21
C ALA A 56 -20.09 -11.95 -19.91
N GLN A 57 -18.83 -11.56 -20.03
CA GLN A 57 -17.98 -11.16 -18.91
C GLN A 57 -17.12 -9.95 -19.31
N PHE A 58 -16.94 -9.05 -18.35
CA PHE A 58 -16.03 -7.92 -18.47
C PHE A 58 -14.89 -8.10 -17.46
N ARG A 59 -13.66 -7.90 -17.91
CA ARG A 59 -12.46 -7.96 -17.07
C ARG A 59 -11.66 -6.69 -17.25
N ARG A 60 -10.92 -6.29 -16.22
CA ARG A 60 -9.89 -5.25 -16.32
C ARG A 60 -8.57 -5.84 -15.81
N PRO A 61 -7.42 -5.40 -16.35
CA PRO A 61 -6.12 -5.79 -15.84
C PRO A 61 -6.00 -5.48 -14.34
N PHE A 62 -5.36 -6.37 -13.57
CA PHE A 62 -5.20 -6.16 -12.13
C PHE A 62 -4.32 -4.93 -11.82
N VAL A 63 -3.36 -4.63 -12.70
CA VAL A 63 -2.46 -3.47 -12.59
C VAL A 63 -3.23 -2.14 -12.51
N ASP A 64 -4.40 -2.03 -13.14
CA ASP A 64 -5.25 -0.83 -13.05
C ASP A 64 -5.72 -0.60 -11.62
N PHE A 65 -6.14 -1.68 -10.93
CA PHE A 65 -6.57 -1.62 -9.54
C PHE A 65 -5.38 -1.39 -8.60
N ALA A 66 -4.28 -2.12 -8.82
CA ALA A 66 -3.06 -1.98 -8.05
C ALA A 66 -2.51 -0.54 -8.14
N SER A 67 -2.59 0.09 -9.31
CA SER A 67 -2.19 1.49 -9.51
C SER A 67 -3.04 2.46 -8.70
N VAL A 68 -4.36 2.27 -8.63
CA VAL A 68 -5.21 3.12 -7.78
C VAL A 68 -4.89 2.89 -6.30
N VAL A 69 -4.77 1.63 -5.88
CA VAL A 69 -4.42 1.26 -4.49
C VAL A 69 -3.08 1.88 -4.09
N ASN A 70 -2.05 1.75 -4.93
CA ASN A 70 -0.71 2.17 -4.58
C ASN A 70 -0.50 3.68 -4.74
N LYS A 71 -0.88 4.27 -5.90
CA LYS A 71 -0.67 5.71 -6.14
C LYS A 71 -1.58 6.60 -5.30
N ARG A 72 -2.82 6.18 -5.01
CA ARG A 72 -3.78 6.98 -4.24
C ARG A 72 -3.92 6.55 -2.78
N SER A 73 -3.34 5.40 -2.41
CA SER A 73 -3.51 4.81 -1.08
C SER A 73 -4.99 4.57 -0.75
N ASP A 74 -5.74 4.03 -1.71
CA ASP A 74 -7.18 3.81 -1.57
C ASP A 74 -7.48 2.61 -0.65
N ASN A 75 -7.92 2.90 0.57
CA ASN A 75 -8.18 1.89 1.59
C ASN A 75 -9.32 0.94 1.23
N TYR A 76 -10.36 1.45 0.54
CA TYR A 76 -11.51 0.64 0.16
C TYR A 76 -11.10 -0.42 -0.87
N LEU A 77 -10.37 -0.01 -1.91
CA LEU A 77 -9.87 -0.94 -2.92
C LEU A 77 -8.81 -1.89 -2.36
N ALA A 78 -7.94 -1.43 -1.45
CA ALA A 78 -6.96 -2.29 -0.79
C ALA A 78 -7.63 -3.44 -0.02
N GLU A 79 -8.69 -3.15 0.73
CA GLU A 79 -9.46 -4.17 1.45
C GLU A 79 -10.21 -5.13 0.50
N HIS A 80 -10.67 -4.64 -0.65
CA HIS A 80 -11.29 -5.48 -1.67
C HIS A 80 -10.26 -6.41 -2.31
N VAL A 81 -9.08 -5.91 -2.69
CA VAL A 81 -7.98 -6.72 -3.23
C VAL A 81 -7.60 -7.82 -2.23
N PHE A 82 -7.45 -7.47 -0.96
CA PHE A 82 -7.17 -8.43 0.10
C PHE A 82 -8.26 -9.52 0.20
N LYS A 83 -9.54 -9.15 0.21
CA LYS A 83 -10.63 -10.15 0.21
C LYS A 83 -10.73 -10.94 -1.08
N MET A 84 -10.37 -10.39 -2.23
CA MET A 84 -10.30 -11.11 -3.50
C MET A 84 -9.23 -12.19 -3.46
N VAL A 85 -8.06 -11.93 -2.88
CA VAL A 85 -7.03 -12.96 -2.62
C VAL A 85 -7.62 -14.07 -1.76
N GLY A 86 -8.26 -13.72 -0.64
CA GLY A 86 -8.89 -14.72 0.23
C GLY A 86 -10.01 -15.53 -0.43
N ALA A 87 -10.76 -14.90 -1.35
CA ALA A 87 -11.78 -15.56 -2.15
C ALA A 87 -11.17 -16.53 -3.16
N ALA A 88 -10.06 -16.16 -3.82
CA ALA A 88 -9.35 -17.03 -4.75
C ALA A 88 -8.77 -18.29 -4.08
N CYS A 89 -8.51 -18.22 -2.77
CA CYS A 89 -8.02 -19.35 -1.96
C CYS A 89 -9.13 -20.26 -1.40
N GLY A 90 -10.39 -20.13 -1.83
CA GLY A 90 -11.48 -20.99 -1.32
C GLY A 90 -12.87 -20.70 -1.88
N ASP A 91 -13.90 -20.99 -1.09
CA ASP A 91 -15.32 -20.91 -1.46
C ASP A 91 -15.99 -19.56 -1.17
N HIS A 92 -15.24 -18.46 -1.19
CA HIS A 92 -15.70 -17.10 -0.85
C HIS A 92 -16.20 -16.88 0.59
N SER A 93 -16.20 -17.91 1.46
CA SER A 93 -16.37 -17.72 2.91
C SER A 93 -15.06 -17.25 3.55
N THR A 94 -15.15 -16.62 4.74
CA THR A 94 -13.99 -16.28 5.59
C THR A 94 -12.81 -15.60 4.87
N THR A 95 -13.10 -14.80 3.83
CA THR A 95 -12.09 -14.26 2.89
C THR A 95 -10.94 -13.54 3.60
N ALA A 96 -11.22 -12.72 4.60
CA ALA A 96 -10.18 -12.03 5.37
C ALA A 96 -9.21 -13.01 6.07
N ALA A 97 -9.71 -14.09 6.66
CA ALA A 97 -8.86 -15.08 7.33
C ALA A 97 -7.97 -15.83 6.32
N ARG A 98 -8.55 -16.22 5.18
CA ARG A 98 -7.82 -16.87 4.10
C ARG A 98 -6.78 -15.95 3.46
N ALA A 99 -7.10 -14.68 3.26
CA ALA A 99 -6.18 -13.68 2.73
C ALA A 99 -4.95 -13.50 3.63
N LYS A 100 -5.15 -13.41 4.95
CA LYS A 100 -4.03 -13.37 5.92
C LYS A 100 -3.13 -14.58 5.78
N ARG A 101 -3.72 -15.78 5.73
CA ARG A 101 -2.96 -17.02 5.57
C ARG A 101 -2.17 -17.01 4.26
N ALA A 102 -2.81 -16.65 3.14
CA ALA A 102 -2.16 -16.56 1.85
C ALA A 102 -0.98 -15.57 1.85
N MET A 103 -1.10 -14.43 2.53
CA MET A 103 0.02 -13.49 2.68
C MET A 103 1.21 -14.11 3.42
N LEU A 104 0.95 -14.85 4.51
CA LEU A 104 2.01 -15.55 5.25
C LEU A 104 2.66 -16.65 4.40
N GLU A 105 1.87 -17.45 3.70
CA GLU A 105 2.35 -18.49 2.79
C GLU A 105 3.23 -17.90 1.67
N VAL A 106 2.85 -16.76 1.10
CA VAL A 106 3.66 -16.05 0.11
C VAL A 106 4.98 -15.58 0.70
N LEU A 107 4.98 -14.94 1.87
CA LEU A 107 6.22 -14.49 2.53
C LEU A 107 7.16 -15.68 2.82
N ASP A 108 6.60 -16.78 3.33
CA ASP A 108 7.35 -18.01 3.63
C ASP A 108 7.92 -18.62 2.33
N SER A 109 7.15 -18.66 1.24
CA SER A 109 7.59 -19.15 -0.07
C SER A 109 8.73 -18.31 -0.68
N LEU A 110 8.70 -17.00 -0.43
CA LEU A 110 9.72 -16.05 -0.87
C LEU A 110 10.92 -15.98 0.08
N ARG A 111 10.90 -16.77 1.18
CA ARG A 111 11.90 -16.77 2.25
C ARG A 111 12.13 -15.37 2.82
N VAL A 112 11.06 -14.59 2.95
CA VAL A 112 11.07 -13.27 3.58
C VAL A 112 10.76 -13.45 5.05
N ASP A 113 11.68 -13.05 5.93
CA ASP A 113 11.45 -13.10 7.36
C ASP A 113 10.27 -12.20 7.72
N ARG A 114 9.28 -12.81 8.39
CA ARG A 114 8.03 -12.20 8.84
C ARG A 114 7.82 -12.40 10.34
N ASN A 115 8.87 -12.76 11.07
CA ASN A 115 8.89 -12.72 12.52
C ASN A 115 8.51 -11.31 12.99
N ASN A 116 7.75 -11.22 14.08
CA ASN A 116 7.23 -9.96 14.64
C ASN A 116 6.28 -9.17 13.73
N CYS A 117 5.87 -9.72 12.57
CA CYS A 117 4.82 -9.13 11.74
C CYS A 117 3.43 -9.66 12.13
N SER A 118 2.41 -8.82 11.99
CA SER A 118 1.00 -9.16 12.18
C SER A 118 0.17 -8.46 11.12
N PHE A 119 -0.49 -9.22 10.25
CA PHE A 119 -1.32 -8.68 9.18
C PHE A 119 -2.79 -8.92 9.51
N ASN A 120 -3.58 -7.85 9.58
CA ASN A 120 -4.97 -7.89 10.04
C ASN A 120 -5.98 -7.45 8.97
N ASP A 121 -5.55 -6.61 8.03
CA ASP A 121 -6.36 -6.11 6.92
C ASP A 121 -5.50 -5.80 5.69
N GLY A 122 -6.14 -5.48 4.56
CA GLY A 122 -5.43 -5.11 3.32
C GLY A 122 -5.02 -3.64 3.24
N SER A 123 -5.67 -2.78 4.03
CA SER A 123 -5.53 -1.33 3.91
C SER A 123 -4.46 -0.71 4.80
N GLY A 124 -4.06 -1.39 5.88
CA GLY A 124 -3.18 -0.82 6.89
C GLY A 124 -3.91 0.00 7.97
N LEU A 125 -5.24 0.10 7.95
CA LEU A 125 -6.01 0.88 8.92
C LEU A 125 -6.08 0.23 10.31
N SER A 126 -6.03 -1.10 10.37
CA SER A 126 -6.01 -1.83 11.63
C SER A 126 -4.77 -1.46 12.45
N ARG A 127 -5.02 -0.95 13.66
CA ARG A 127 -3.96 -0.64 14.65
C ARG A 127 -3.21 -1.87 15.15
N ARG A 128 -3.71 -3.07 14.83
CA ARG A 128 -3.06 -4.35 15.15
C ARG A 128 -2.05 -4.78 14.09
N ASN A 129 -1.97 -4.06 12.96
CA ASN A 129 -0.95 -4.34 11.96
C ASN A 129 0.44 -4.02 12.53
N LEU A 130 1.36 -4.97 12.37
CA LEU A 130 2.77 -4.82 12.72
C LEU A 130 3.58 -5.30 11.53
N VAL A 131 4.58 -4.52 11.12
CA VAL A 131 5.51 -4.88 10.05
C VAL A 131 6.89 -4.35 10.38
N CYS A 132 7.92 -5.11 10.03
CA CYS A 132 9.31 -4.71 10.18
C CYS A 132 9.85 -4.13 8.87
N ALA A 133 10.69 -3.10 8.94
CA ALA A 133 11.31 -2.52 7.75
C ALA A 133 12.16 -3.55 6.96
N ALA A 134 12.81 -4.48 7.68
CA ALA A 134 13.54 -5.58 7.06
C ALA A 134 12.62 -6.52 6.25
N THR A 135 11.41 -6.80 6.74
CA THR A 135 10.38 -7.59 6.03
C THR A 135 9.92 -6.86 4.76
N GLU A 136 9.65 -5.55 4.83
CA GLU A 136 9.25 -4.77 3.65
C GLU A 136 10.37 -4.73 2.59
N VAL A 137 11.61 -4.48 3.00
CA VAL A 137 12.78 -4.49 2.09
C VAL A 137 13.00 -5.89 1.51
N GLY A 138 12.90 -6.94 2.33
CA GLY A 138 12.99 -8.33 1.87
C GLY A 138 11.95 -8.64 0.81
N LEU A 139 10.69 -8.27 1.05
CA LEU A 139 9.59 -8.44 0.09
C LEU A 139 9.83 -7.64 -1.20
N LEU A 140 10.20 -6.36 -1.12
CA LEU A 140 10.49 -5.53 -2.29
C LEU A 140 11.65 -6.10 -3.14
N ARG A 141 12.68 -6.65 -2.50
CA ARG A 141 13.78 -7.33 -3.20
C ARG A 141 13.30 -8.59 -3.92
N GLN A 142 12.39 -9.36 -3.33
CA GLN A 142 11.84 -10.56 -3.96
C GLN A 142 10.87 -10.21 -5.10
N ILE A 143 10.04 -9.18 -4.93
CA ILE A 143 9.16 -8.65 -5.98
C ILE A 143 9.97 -8.20 -7.20
N HIS A 144 11.10 -7.51 -6.99
CA HIS A 144 11.94 -7.04 -8.08
C HIS A 144 12.46 -8.17 -8.99
N LYS A 145 12.62 -9.39 -8.44
CA LYS A 145 13.09 -10.56 -9.18
C LYS A 145 12.00 -11.29 -9.96
N GLN A 146 10.72 -10.92 -9.77
CA GLN A 146 9.60 -11.54 -10.46
C GLN A 146 9.45 -10.97 -11.87
N GLU A 147 8.91 -11.76 -12.80
CA GLU A 147 8.61 -11.30 -14.17
C GLU A 147 7.67 -10.09 -14.19
N TRP A 148 6.76 -10.02 -13.22
CA TRP A 148 5.81 -8.91 -13.01
C TRP A 148 6.36 -7.78 -12.12
N GLY A 149 7.62 -7.85 -11.66
CA GLY A 149 8.20 -6.89 -10.73
C GLY A 149 8.24 -5.45 -11.26
N GLN A 150 8.51 -5.29 -12.57
CA GLN A 150 8.47 -3.99 -13.22
C GLN A 150 7.04 -3.43 -13.30
N GLU A 151 6.06 -4.28 -13.61
CA GLU A 151 4.65 -3.89 -13.62
C GLU A 151 4.21 -3.45 -12.21
N TYR A 152 4.57 -4.18 -11.16
CA TYR A 152 4.33 -3.77 -9.78
C TYR A 152 4.95 -2.40 -9.48
N ARG A 153 6.23 -2.19 -9.82
CA ARG A 153 6.91 -0.91 -9.58
C ARG A 153 6.21 0.26 -10.27
N SER A 154 5.65 0.05 -11.46
CA SER A 154 4.90 1.08 -12.19
C SER A 154 3.64 1.57 -11.46
N THR A 155 3.09 0.74 -10.57
CA THR A 155 1.91 1.08 -9.75
C THR A 155 2.25 1.98 -8.56
N LEU A 156 3.52 2.11 -8.17
CA LEU A 156 3.93 2.94 -7.04
C LEU A 156 3.87 4.43 -7.41
N ALA A 157 3.69 5.29 -6.41
CA ALA A 157 3.73 6.73 -6.63
C ALA A 157 5.17 7.19 -6.93
N VAL A 158 5.33 8.18 -7.81
CA VAL A 158 6.61 8.70 -8.26
C VAL A 158 6.86 10.08 -7.66
N GLY A 159 8.01 10.26 -7.01
CA GLY A 159 8.42 11.51 -6.37
C GLY A 159 8.39 12.69 -7.34
N ALA A 160 7.83 13.81 -6.90
CA ALA A 160 7.67 15.04 -7.70
C ALA A 160 6.80 14.91 -8.98
N TYR A 161 6.12 13.78 -9.20
CA TYR A 161 5.36 13.51 -10.42
C TYR A 161 3.91 13.10 -10.15
N ASP A 162 3.66 12.01 -9.41
CA ASP A 162 2.31 11.49 -9.23
C ASP A 162 2.02 10.89 -7.84
N GLY A 163 0.75 10.50 -7.66
CA GLY A 163 0.28 9.84 -6.45
C GLY A 163 0.41 10.66 -5.17
N THR A 164 0.63 9.96 -4.06
CA THR A 164 0.72 10.54 -2.70
C THR A 164 2.02 11.28 -2.43
N ILE A 165 3.05 11.10 -3.28
CA ILE A 165 4.34 11.79 -3.16
C ILE A 165 4.60 12.82 -4.27
N ARG A 166 3.57 13.16 -5.07
CA ARG A 166 3.68 14.12 -6.20
C ARG A 166 4.22 15.50 -5.83
N ARG A 167 4.02 15.93 -4.57
CA ARG A 167 4.46 17.23 -4.04
C ARG A 167 5.73 17.14 -3.19
N ARG A 168 6.34 15.95 -3.10
CA ARG A 168 7.52 15.69 -2.27
C ARG A 168 8.75 15.62 -3.17
N MET A 169 9.90 16.03 -2.62
CA MET A 169 11.23 15.86 -3.25
C MET A 169 11.40 16.62 -4.58
N HIS A 170 10.71 17.74 -4.80
CA HIS A 170 10.96 18.60 -5.97
C HIS A 170 12.38 19.17 -5.94
N GLY A 171 13.01 19.29 -7.11
CA GLY A 171 14.32 19.92 -7.26
C GLY A 171 15.48 19.14 -6.64
N SER A 172 15.31 17.86 -6.33
CA SER A 172 16.35 17.00 -5.77
C SER A 172 16.62 15.77 -6.65
N PRO A 173 17.73 15.03 -6.42
CA PRO A 173 18.02 13.78 -7.12
C PRO A 173 16.96 12.66 -6.95
N ALA A 174 16.04 12.82 -6.00
CA ALA A 174 14.93 11.90 -5.77
C ALA A 174 13.70 12.20 -6.65
N ALA A 175 13.61 13.39 -7.25
CA ALA A 175 12.54 13.75 -8.18
C ALA A 175 12.56 12.83 -9.42
N ASN A 176 11.39 12.31 -9.82
CA ASN A 176 11.24 11.34 -10.92
C ASN A 176 12.08 10.05 -10.79
N ASN A 177 12.64 9.78 -9.62
CA ASN A 177 13.52 8.64 -9.35
C ASN A 177 12.93 7.72 -8.27
N VAL A 178 12.52 8.30 -7.14
CA VAL A 178 11.88 7.53 -6.06
C VAL A 178 10.50 7.05 -6.51
N THR A 179 10.29 5.74 -6.45
CA THR A 179 8.99 5.08 -6.64
C THR A 179 8.59 4.39 -5.36
N ALA A 180 7.55 4.86 -4.66
CA ALA A 180 7.25 4.40 -3.31
C ALA A 180 5.75 4.40 -2.96
N LYS A 181 5.41 3.62 -1.93
CA LYS A 181 4.11 3.63 -1.26
C LYS A 181 4.23 4.38 0.06
N THR A 182 3.26 5.27 0.33
CA THR A 182 3.14 5.96 1.62
C THR A 182 2.23 5.22 2.58
N GLY A 183 2.57 5.24 3.87
CA GLY A 183 1.68 4.96 4.99
C GLY A 183 1.55 6.20 5.88
N THR A 184 0.32 6.57 6.25
CA THR A 184 0.11 7.69 7.20
C THR A 184 -1.14 7.44 8.03
N LEU A 185 -0.97 7.39 9.35
CA LEU A 185 -2.04 7.42 10.34
C LEU A 185 -1.78 8.55 11.33
N ARG A 186 -2.67 8.75 12.31
CA ARG A 186 -2.53 9.83 13.33
C ARG A 186 -1.14 9.90 13.99
N ASN A 187 -0.54 8.75 14.29
CA ASN A 187 0.75 8.63 14.99
C ASN A 187 1.73 7.73 14.25
N VAL A 188 1.62 7.63 12.92
CA VAL A 188 2.48 6.76 12.11
C VAL A 188 2.77 7.45 10.79
N SER A 189 4.03 7.44 10.36
CA SER A 189 4.43 7.77 9.00
C SER A 189 5.36 6.68 8.49
N ALA A 190 5.14 6.27 7.24
CA ALA A 190 5.99 5.30 6.57
C ALA A 190 6.13 5.61 5.08
N LEU A 191 7.27 5.22 4.53
CA LEU A 191 7.58 5.29 3.10
C LEU A 191 8.45 4.10 2.72
N ALA A 192 7.97 3.26 1.80
CA ALA A 192 8.72 2.10 1.32
C ALA A 192 8.66 1.99 -0.20
N GLY A 193 9.74 1.57 -0.83
CA GLY A 193 9.82 1.51 -2.28
C GLY A 193 11.24 1.36 -2.81
N TYR A 194 11.48 1.95 -3.99
CA TYR A 194 12.74 1.88 -4.69
C TYR A 194 13.30 3.26 -5.03
N VAL A 195 14.62 3.35 -5.13
CA VAL A 195 15.36 4.53 -5.55
C VAL A 195 16.62 4.10 -6.27
N THR A 196 16.98 4.81 -7.35
CA THR A 196 18.24 4.56 -8.08
C THR A 196 19.29 5.51 -7.53
N THR A 197 20.46 4.99 -7.15
CA THR A 197 21.59 5.80 -6.67
C THR A 197 22.21 6.60 -7.81
N ARG A 198 23.12 7.51 -7.46
CA ARG A 198 23.90 8.28 -8.45
C ARG A 198 24.78 7.38 -9.32
N ASP A 199 25.18 6.23 -8.79
CA ASP A 199 25.99 5.23 -9.51
C ASP A 199 25.14 4.28 -10.37
N GLY A 200 23.82 4.45 -10.39
CA GLY A 200 22.90 3.64 -11.21
C GLY A 200 22.41 2.35 -10.54
N GLU A 201 22.73 2.13 -9.27
CA GLU A 201 22.25 0.96 -8.52
C GLU A 201 20.81 1.17 -8.06
N LEU A 202 19.94 0.17 -8.25
CA LEU A 202 18.59 0.21 -7.72
C LEU A 202 18.54 -0.32 -6.28
N LEU A 203 18.21 0.55 -5.34
CA LEU A 203 18.01 0.19 -3.94
C LEU A 203 16.52 0.02 -3.62
N ALA A 204 16.22 -0.93 -2.74
CA ALA A 204 14.95 -1.02 -2.04
C ALA A 204 15.10 -0.42 -0.63
N PHE A 205 14.10 0.31 -0.16
CA PHE A 205 14.13 0.96 1.14
C PHE A 205 12.78 0.88 1.86
N SER A 206 12.83 1.04 3.18
CA SER A 206 11.66 1.15 4.05
C SER A 206 11.97 2.06 5.24
N PHE A 207 11.19 3.11 5.40
CA PHE A 207 11.21 3.99 6.56
C PHE A 207 9.89 3.86 7.31
N ILE A 208 9.94 3.54 8.60
CA ILE A 208 8.76 3.40 9.46
C ILE A 208 9.02 4.19 10.74
N SER A 209 8.12 5.11 11.08
CA SER A 209 8.19 5.90 12.30
C SER A 209 6.84 5.92 13.01
N ASN A 210 6.85 5.52 14.28
CA ASN A 210 5.69 5.55 15.18
C ASN A 210 5.87 6.70 16.18
N GLY A 211 4.86 7.54 16.35
CA GLY A 211 4.89 8.70 17.23
C GLY A 211 4.03 9.86 16.75
N PRO A 212 3.85 10.91 17.56
CA PRO A 212 2.94 12.02 17.26
C PRO A 212 3.47 12.95 16.15
N SER A 213 4.78 12.96 15.88
CA SER A 213 5.47 13.93 15.02
C SER A 213 5.43 13.58 13.53
N VAL A 214 4.26 13.21 13.00
CA VAL A 214 4.07 12.73 11.62
C VAL A 214 4.64 13.69 10.57
N GLY A 215 4.50 15.00 10.75
CA GLY A 215 5.07 16.00 9.84
C GLY A 215 6.60 15.92 9.74
N SER A 216 7.27 15.85 10.90
CA SER A 216 8.73 15.70 10.98
C SER A 216 9.20 14.37 10.39
N PHE A 217 8.46 13.28 10.62
CA PHE A 217 8.76 11.98 10.01
C PHE A 217 8.74 12.03 8.49
N LYS A 218 7.75 12.70 7.88
CA LYS A 218 7.72 12.92 6.42
C LYS A 218 8.89 13.73 5.90
N GLY A 219 9.37 14.70 6.69
CA GLY A 219 10.59 15.44 6.41
C GLY A 219 11.82 14.55 6.38
N MET A 220 12.00 13.71 7.41
CA MET A 220 13.10 12.75 7.49
C MET A 220 13.05 11.70 6.38
N GLU A 221 11.86 11.17 6.05
CA GLU A 221 11.68 10.27 4.91
C GLU A 221 12.17 10.92 3.60
N ASN A 222 11.86 12.21 3.36
CA ASN A 222 12.35 12.92 2.18
C ASN A 222 13.87 13.03 2.20
N LEU A 223 14.46 13.44 3.32
CA LEU A 223 15.92 13.60 3.46
C LEU A 223 16.64 12.28 3.23
N ALA A 224 16.16 11.19 3.84
CA ALA A 224 16.73 9.85 3.66
C ALA A 224 16.61 9.39 2.19
N ALA A 225 15.46 9.56 1.55
CA ALA A 225 15.28 9.21 0.15
C ALA A 225 16.19 10.03 -0.78
N MET A 226 16.39 11.31 -0.50
CA MET A 226 17.31 12.18 -1.24
C MET A 226 18.78 11.78 -1.02
N ALA A 227 19.15 11.37 0.20
CA ALA A 227 20.47 10.85 0.51
C ALA A 227 20.74 9.56 -0.28
N LEU A 228 19.80 8.62 -0.30
CA LEU A 228 19.90 7.39 -1.10
C LEU A 228 20.01 7.68 -2.60
N ALA A 229 19.19 8.60 -3.13
CA ALA A 229 19.26 8.99 -4.55
C ALA A 229 20.60 9.65 -4.92
N SER A 230 21.19 10.39 -3.99
CA SER A 230 22.48 11.08 -4.18
C SER A 230 23.68 10.18 -3.88
N PHE A 231 23.45 8.99 -3.33
CA PHE A 231 24.50 8.10 -2.87
C PHE A 231 25.40 7.67 -4.01
N SER A 232 26.72 7.68 -3.76
CA SER A 232 27.75 7.19 -4.66
C SER A 232 28.85 6.53 -3.84
N TYR A 233 29.27 5.33 -4.24
CA TYR A 233 30.44 4.67 -3.68
C TYR A 233 31.74 5.41 -4.02
N LYS A 234 31.74 6.18 -5.12
CA LYS A 234 32.89 6.95 -5.59
C LYS A 234 33.03 8.31 -4.89
N GLN A 235 31.93 8.82 -4.34
CA GLN A 235 31.87 10.08 -3.59
C GLN A 235 30.99 9.87 -2.36
N PRO A 236 31.49 9.19 -1.31
CA PRO A 236 30.70 8.98 -0.11
C PRO A 236 30.29 10.32 0.50
N VAL A 237 29.03 10.44 0.89
CA VAL A 237 28.55 11.57 1.67
C VAL A 237 29.33 11.58 2.99
N PRO A 238 29.97 12.69 3.40
CA PRO A 238 30.63 12.76 4.70
C PRO A 238 29.61 12.44 5.79
N ILE A 239 29.87 11.40 6.59
CA ILE A 239 29.06 11.14 7.79
C ILE A 239 29.41 12.24 8.80
N PRO A 240 28.46 13.08 9.23
CA PRO A 240 28.71 14.04 10.29
C PRO A 240 29.16 13.29 11.55
N GLN A 241 30.35 13.61 12.07
CA GLN A 241 30.96 12.85 13.18
C GLN A 241 30.20 13.01 14.50
N ASP A 242 29.33 14.01 14.60
CA ASP A 242 28.44 14.32 15.72
C ASP A 242 27.27 13.33 15.88
N ILE A 243 27.07 12.40 14.92
CA ILE A 243 25.97 11.41 14.94
C ILE A 243 26.48 9.99 15.21
N LEU A 244 27.80 9.77 15.26
CA LEU A 244 28.38 8.48 15.64
C LEU A 244 28.43 8.38 17.17
N PRO A 245 27.97 7.27 17.80
CA PRO A 245 28.17 7.07 19.23
C PRO A 245 29.66 7.13 19.55
N THR A 246 30.02 7.93 20.55
CA THR A 246 31.40 8.01 21.04
C THR A 246 31.84 6.65 21.58
N PRO A 247 33.10 6.22 21.39
CA PRO A 247 33.61 4.92 21.87
C PRO A 247 33.50 4.66 23.39
N ALA A 248 32.99 5.62 24.16
CA ALA A 248 32.77 5.53 25.60
C ALA A 248 31.49 4.76 26.00
N ASP A 249 30.57 4.48 25.07
CA ASP A 249 29.30 3.78 25.38
C ASP A 249 29.38 2.24 25.27
N THR A 250 30.58 1.68 25.13
CA THR A 250 30.78 0.22 25.05
C THR A 250 31.87 -0.28 25.98
N VAL A 251 31.67 -0.18 27.30
CA VAL A 251 32.11 -1.22 28.26
C VAL A 251 31.27 -1.07 29.54
N ASP A 252 30.26 -1.92 29.74
CA ASP A 252 29.93 -2.40 31.09
C ASP A 252 30.37 -3.87 31.11
N GLU A 253 31.46 -4.12 31.83
CA GLU A 253 31.96 -5.46 32.12
C GLU A 253 30.85 -6.28 32.78
N ILE A 254 30.51 -7.40 32.15
CA ILE A 254 29.82 -8.49 32.84
C ILE A 254 30.85 -9.09 33.80
N THR A 255 30.88 -8.60 35.04
CA THR A 255 31.52 -9.32 36.14
C THR A 255 30.67 -10.56 36.44
N THR A 256 31.16 -11.72 36.01
CA THR A 256 30.75 -13.01 36.55
C THR A 256 31.31 -13.13 37.96
N ASP A 257 30.49 -12.86 38.98
CA ASP A 257 30.78 -13.32 40.34
C ASP A 257 30.40 -14.80 40.44
N SER A 258 31.44 -15.61 40.61
CA SER A 258 31.37 -16.97 41.15
C SER A 258 31.64 -16.90 42.64
N GLU A 259 30.61 -17.15 43.46
CA GLU A 259 30.65 -17.88 44.74
C GLU A 259 29.24 -18.30 45.15
#